data_AF-A0A1U9DFG8-F1
#
_entry.id   AF-A0A1U9DFG8-F1
#
_cell.length_a   1.000
_cell.length_b   1.000
_cell.length_c   1.000
_cell.angle_alpha   90.00
_cell.angle_beta   90.00
_cell.angle_gamma   90.00
#
_symmetry.space_group_name_H-M   'P 1'
#
loop_
_entity.id
_entity.type
_entity.pdbx_description
1 polymer ?
#
loop_
_entity_poly.entity_id
_entity_poly.type
_entity_poly.pdbx_seq_one_letter_code
_entity_poly.pdbx_strand_id
1 'polypeptide(L)' 'NVRATYHLYNPQQHNWDLNAVSAYCATWDANKPLAWRQKYGWTAFCGPVGPRGQASCGRCLRVTNTRTRAQATVKIVDQC' A
#
# COMPACT_ATOMS: atom_id res chain seq x y z
N ASN A 1 5.00 -12.44 14.29
CA ASN A 1 4.32 -12.85 13.04
C ASN A 1 3.14 -11.93 12.80
N VAL A 2 2.94 -11.47 11.56
CA VAL A 2 1.84 -10.57 11.18
C VAL A 2 0.97 -11.27 10.14
N ARG A 3 -0.35 -11.09 10.21
CA ARG A 3 -1.30 -11.62 9.21
C ARG A 3 -1.36 -10.68 8.02
N ALA A 4 -1.30 -11.23 6.81
CA ALA A 4 -1.54 -10.51 5.57
C ALA A 4 -2.67 -11.22 4.80
N THR A 5 -3.66 -10.45 4.37
CA THR A 5 -4.72 -10.88 3.44
C THR A 5 -4.53 -10.16 2.11
N TYR A 6 -5.36 -10.48 1.11
CA TYR A 6 -5.37 -9.76 -0.16
C TYR A 6 -6.61 -8.87 -0.26
N HIS A 7 -6.48 -7.78 -1.01
CA HIS A 7 -7.58 -6.92 -1.42
C HIS A 7 -7.38 -6.55 -2.89
N LEU A 8 -8.46 -6.54 -3.66
CA LEU A 8 -8.42 -6.35 -5.11
C LEU A 8 -8.49 -4.85 -5.47
N TYR A 9 -7.41 -4.12 -5.18
CA TYR A 9 -7.31 -2.71 -5.59
C TYR A 9 -7.22 -2.53 -7.11
N ASN A 10 -6.81 -3.56 -7.87
CA ASN A 10 -6.64 -3.53 -9.33
C ASN A 10 -5.97 -2.25 -9.87
N PRO A 11 -4.81 -1.82 -9.32
CA PRO A 11 -4.28 -0.48 -9.55
C PRO A 11 -4.00 -0.19 -11.03
N GLN A 12 -3.55 -1.19 -11.80
CA GLN A 12 -3.34 -1.04 -13.25
C GLN A 12 -4.63 -0.71 -14.01
N GLN A 13 -5.76 -1.34 -13.63
CA GLN A 13 -7.06 -1.08 -14.26
C GLN A 13 -7.60 0.30 -13.90
N HIS A 14 -7.24 0.81 -12.73
CA HIS A 14 -7.64 2.13 -12.24
C HIS A 14 -6.60 3.23 -12.51
N ASN A 15 -5.70 3.05 -13.49
CA ASN A 15 -4.64 4.03 -13.82
C ASN A 15 -3.81 4.48 -12.62
N TRP A 16 -3.72 3.60 -11.62
CA TRP A 16 -3.08 3.82 -10.33
C TRP A 16 -3.61 5.04 -9.60
N ASP A 17 -4.86 5.41 -9.84
CA ASP A 17 -5.56 6.49 -9.15
C ASP A 17 -6.04 6.01 -7.77
N LEU A 18 -5.54 6.66 -6.71
CA LEU A 18 -5.91 6.34 -5.34
C LEU A 18 -7.37 6.72 -5.06
N ASN A 19 -7.93 7.72 -5.75
CA ASN A 19 -9.33 8.11 -5.58
C ASN A 19 -10.28 7.05 -6.15
N ALA A 20 -9.91 6.46 -7.29
CA ALA A 20 -10.73 5.45 -7.97
C ALA A 20 -10.97 4.19 -7.12
N VAL A 21 -10.07 3.92 -6.17
CA VAL A 21 -10.18 2.78 -5.24
C VAL A 21 -10.59 3.20 -3.83
N SER A 22 -10.95 4.47 -3.63
CA SER A 22 -11.29 5.04 -2.31
C SER A 22 -10.23 4.77 -1.23
N ALA A 23 -8.95 4.77 -1.60
CA ALA A 23 -7.87 4.49 -0.68
C ALA A 23 -7.77 5.60 0.39
N TYR A 24 -7.59 5.25 1.66
CA TYR A 24 -7.52 6.23 2.75
C TYR A 24 -6.44 7.31 2.51
N CYS A 25 -5.31 6.94 1.91
CA CYS A 25 -4.23 7.91 1.65
C CYS A 25 -4.49 8.82 0.43
N ALA A 26 -5.60 8.65 -0.30
CA ALA A 26 -5.93 9.48 -1.46
C ALA A 26 -5.96 10.97 -1.10
N THR A 27 -6.41 11.32 0.11
CA THR A 27 -6.44 12.70 0.63
C THR A 27 -5.10 13.44 0.51
N TRP A 28 -3.97 12.73 0.60
CA TRP A 28 -2.63 13.33 0.58
C TRP A 28 -1.76 12.88 -0.59
N ASP A 29 -1.99 11.67 -1.11
CA ASP A 29 -1.07 11.03 -2.05
C ASP A 29 -1.63 10.88 -3.47
N ALA A 30 -2.92 11.17 -3.71
CA ALA A 30 -3.54 10.98 -5.02
C ALA A 30 -2.87 11.80 -6.15
N ASN A 31 -2.45 13.03 -5.83
CA ASN A 31 -1.83 13.95 -6.79
C ASN A 31 -0.34 13.71 -7.01
N LYS A 32 0.24 12.67 -6.41
CA LYS A 32 1.66 12.36 -6.65
C LYS A 32 1.87 11.88 -8.10
N PRO A 33 3.08 12.09 -8.64
CA PRO A 33 3.39 11.69 -10.02
C PRO A 33 3.07 10.22 -10.28
N LEU A 34 2.64 9.90 -11.50
CA LEU A 34 2.28 8.52 -11.87
C LEU A 34 3.43 7.55 -11.57
N ALA A 35 4.66 7.92 -11.93
CA ALA A 35 5.85 7.13 -11.63
C ALA A 35 6.03 6.82 -10.13
N TRP A 36 5.57 7.71 -9.23
CA TRP A 36 5.57 7.46 -7.79
C TRP A 36 4.47 6.46 -7.39
N ARG A 37 3.26 6.62 -7.93
CA ARG A 37 2.10 5.75 -7.64
C ARG A 37 2.31 4.32 -8.13
N GLN A 38 2.99 4.17 -9.27
CA GLN A 38 3.27 2.89 -9.95
C GLN A 38 4.53 2.17 -9.48
N LYS A 39 5.40 2.83 -8.70
CA LYS A 39 6.74 2.29 -8.38
C LYS A 39 6.71 0.95 -7.64
N TYR A 40 5.71 0.74 -6.79
CA TYR A 40 5.58 -0.45 -5.94
C TYR A 40 4.12 -0.90 -5.87
N GLY A 41 3.90 -2.19 -5.62
CA GLY A 41 2.56 -2.73 -5.36
C GLY A 41 1.91 -2.07 -4.14
N TRP A 42 0.58 -2.03 -4.12
CA TRP A 42 -0.20 -1.35 -3.09
C TRP A 42 -0.57 -2.26 -1.92
N THR A 43 -0.66 -1.68 -0.73
CA THR A 43 -1.09 -2.38 0.48
C THR A 43 -1.83 -1.45 1.45
N ALA A 44 -2.76 -2.01 2.20
CA ALA A 44 -3.26 -1.42 3.44
C ALA A 44 -2.37 -1.81 4.62
N PHE A 45 -2.25 -0.93 5.62
CA PHE A 45 -1.46 -1.23 6.81
C PHE A 45 -2.17 -0.88 8.12
N CYS A 46 -2.26 -1.90 9.00
CA CYS A 46 -2.80 -1.81 10.35
C CYS A 46 -1.98 -2.65 11.34
N GLY A 47 -0.71 -2.92 11.01
CA GLY A 47 0.17 -3.79 11.79
C GLY A 47 0.36 -3.30 13.24
N PRO A 48 0.77 -4.20 14.15
CA PRO A 48 0.90 -3.90 15.58
C PRO A 48 1.99 -2.86 15.91
N VAL A 49 3.01 -2.75 15.05
CA VAL A 49 4.20 -1.92 15.25
C VAL A 49 4.43 -1.04 14.03
N GLY A 50 4.68 0.25 14.25
CA GLY A 50 4.90 1.25 13.22
C GLY A 50 3.86 2.37 13.26
N PRO A 51 4.02 3.42 12.44
CA PRO A 51 3.01 4.46 12.29
C PRO A 51 1.68 3.86 11.81
N ARG A 52 0.57 4.55 12.08
CA ARG A 52 -0.77 4.22 11.57
C ARG A 52 -1.45 5.45 10.99
N GLY A 53 -2.51 5.21 10.22
CA GLY A 53 -3.28 6.27 9.57
C GLY A 53 -2.40 7.13 8.66
N GLN A 54 -2.62 8.44 8.69
CA GLN A 54 -1.91 9.40 7.83
C GLN A 54 -0.39 9.28 7.89
N ALA A 55 0.18 9.02 9.07
CA ALA A 55 1.63 8.94 9.24
C ALA A 55 2.28 7.78 8.45
N SER A 56 1.49 6.81 8.02
CA SER A 56 1.93 5.67 7.21
C SER A 56 1.79 5.88 5.71
N CYS A 57 0.96 6.83 5.28
CA CYS A 57 0.67 7.07 3.88
C CYS A 57 1.94 7.32 3.07
N GLY A 58 2.07 6.59 1.96
CA GLY A 58 3.17 6.70 1.03
C GLY A 58 4.49 6.06 1.47
N ARG A 59 4.58 5.56 2.71
CA ARG A 59 5.74 4.78 3.17
C ARG A 59 5.80 3.41 2.48
N CYS A 60 6.98 2.81 2.53
CA CYS A 60 7.23 1.49 1.94
C CYS A 60 7.49 0.44 3.01
N LEU A 61 7.06 -0.79 2.74
CA LEU A 61 7.34 -1.97 3.55
C LEU A 61 8.06 -3.01 2.70
N ARG A 62 9.07 -3.66 3.28
CA ARG A 62 9.65 -4.89 2.72
C ARG A 62 8.95 -6.08 3.37
N VAL A 63 8.03 -6.69 2.64
CA VAL A 63 7.28 -7.86 3.10
C VAL A 63 8.07 -9.11 2.78
N THR A 64 8.21 -10.00 3.76
CA THR A 64 8.88 -11.30 3.60
C THR A 64 7.89 -12.40 3.94
N ASN A 65 7.64 -13.32 3.00
CA ASN A 65 6.88 -14.53 3.27
C ASN A 65 7.71 -15.43 4.20
N THR A 66 7.23 -15.66 5.42
CA THR A 66 7.97 -16.43 6.42
C THR A 66 8.18 -17.90 6.04
N ARG A 67 7.29 -18.47 5.22
CA ARG A 67 7.37 -19.86 4.75
C ARG A 67 8.31 -20.02 3.56
N THR A 68 8.17 -19.17 2.53
CA THR A 68 8.89 -19.35 1.25
C THR A 68 10.10 -18.43 1.10
N ARG A 69 10.29 -17.47 2.00
CA ARG A 69 11.33 -16.43 1.95
C ARG A 69 11.23 -15.47 0.76
N ALA A 70 10.19 -15.57 -0.07
CA ALA A 70 9.89 -14.60 -1.11
C ALA A 70 9.69 -13.20 -0.51
N GLN A 71 10.12 -12.17 -1.23
CA GLN A 71 10.09 -10.79 -0.75
C GLN A 71 9.53 -9.84 -1.80
N ALA A 72 8.86 -8.80 -1.32
CA ALA A 72 8.38 -7.71 -2.15
C ALA A 72 8.49 -6.38 -1.38
N THR A 73 8.73 -5.29 -2.11
CA THR A 73 8.56 -3.94 -1.57
C THR A 73 7.19 -3.43 -1.99
N VAL A 74 6.39 -3.00 -1.03
CA VAL A 74 5.03 -2.49 -1.24
C VAL A 74 4.88 -1.10 -0.63
N LYS A 75 3.95 -0.32 -1.15
CA LYS A 75 3.63 1.03 -0.70
C LYS A 75 2.30 1.02 0.04
N ILE A 76 2.30 1.65 1.21
CA ILE A 76 1.10 1.84 2.01
C ILE A 76 0.28 2.95 1.34
N VAL A 77 -0.90 2.58 0.87
CA VAL A 77 -1.87 3.51 0.26
C VAL A 77 -3.18 3.57 1.05
N ASP A 78 -3.34 2.70 2.04
CA ASP A 78 -4.62 2.53 2.73
C ASP A 78 -4.44 2.05 4.18
N GLN A 79 -5.54 2.06 4.94
CA GLN A 79 -5.60 1.53 6.31
C GLN A 79 -6.53 0.31 6.39
N CYS A 80 -6.22 -0.57 7.33
CA CYS A 80 -7.10 -1.63 7.83
C CYS A 80 -7.23 -1.46 9.36
#